data_AF-A0A135V899-F1
#
_entry.id   AF-A0A135V899-F1
#
_cell.length_a   1.000
_cell.length_b   1.000
_cell.length_c   1.000
_cell.angle_alpha   90.00
_cell.angle_beta   90.00
_cell.angle_gamma   90.00
#
_symmetry.space_group_name_H-M   'P 1'
#
loop_
_entity.id
_entity.type
_entity.pdbx_description
1 polymer ?
#
loop_
_entity_poly.entity_id
_entity_poly.type
_entity_poly.pdbx_seq_one_letter_code
_entity_poly.pdbx_strand_id
1 'polypeptide(L)'
;MKFSLAAVVATAALMKMVVNGIASADYMRASTQGYQPQANTIMTSNTFRCKTGAQAAKKSAAVAAGSSVGFQMNAGAKIQHPGPLQVWMSKATGDLSSYDSSGACFKGVYNKNVVTFTIPKDLAAGDYLVRPEHLALHKPSGTEFYSNCGQIKITGSGTKTPTATAKFPGVYDSNTAGLSPKNAKSYPIPGTTLVTCELSLPMSRITRGMRSAEDQQDNAFFTPLNILFLLVNLYTIYVLLRPTPPPVLPKEPAATVFRVFNPRTLLPFTGENDMPIYLAVRGRVFDVSHGRNFYGPGGPYSNFAGRDASRGLALGSFDEDMLTEDLDGPLDPLEGLGPDEIEALQGWEENFDSKYLVVGRLTAVGDEEK
;
A
#
# COMPACT_ATOMS: atom_id res chain seq x y z
N MET A 1 -0.93 -7.39 -51.62
CA MET A 1 -1.50 -6.48 -50.59
C MET A 1 -0.70 -6.65 -49.31
N LYS A 2 0.04 -5.60 -48.87
CA LYS A 2 0.71 -5.60 -47.57
C LYS A 2 -0.34 -5.29 -46.50
N PHE A 3 -0.71 -6.25 -45.68
CA PHE A 3 -1.43 -5.95 -44.44
C PHE A 3 -0.40 -5.51 -43.40
N SER A 4 -0.35 -4.21 -43.13
CA SER A 4 0.28 -3.69 -41.92
C SER A 4 -0.60 -4.14 -40.75
N LEU A 5 -0.08 -5.03 -39.90
CA LEU A 5 -0.68 -5.29 -38.61
C LEU A 5 -0.39 -4.06 -37.75
N ALA A 6 -1.25 -3.05 -37.83
CA ALA A 6 -1.32 -2.05 -36.79
C ALA A 6 -1.65 -2.81 -35.51
N ALA A 7 -0.68 -2.96 -34.60
CA ALA A 7 -0.97 -3.38 -33.24
C ALA A 7 -2.05 -2.44 -32.73
N VAL A 8 -3.27 -2.96 -32.57
CA VAL A 8 -4.32 -2.23 -31.85
C VAL A 8 -3.75 -2.06 -30.45
N VAL A 9 -3.24 -0.87 -30.16
CA VAL A 9 -2.80 -0.52 -28.82
C VAL A 9 -4.07 -0.50 -27.98
N ALA A 10 -4.37 -1.62 -27.32
CA ALA A 10 -5.57 -1.77 -26.54
C ALA A 10 -5.56 -0.73 -25.41
N THR A 11 -6.42 0.29 -25.53
CA THR A 11 -6.56 1.30 -24.49
C THR A 11 -7.28 0.67 -23.30
N ALA A 12 -6.60 0.63 -22.15
CA ALA A 12 -7.14 0.05 -20.94
C ALA A 12 -6.76 0.88 -19.71
N ALA A 13 -7.64 0.87 -18.71
CA ALA A 13 -7.33 1.41 -17.40
C ALA A 13 -6.48 0.40 -16.61
N LEU A 14 -5.45 0.90 -15.93
CA LEU A 14 -4.56 0.12 -15.07
C LEU A 14 -5.31 -0.39 -13.83
N MET A 15 -6.20 0.44 -13.29
CA MET A 15 -6.88 0.23 -12.03
C MET A 15 -8.40 0.32 -12.21
N LYS A 16 -9.14 -0.14 -11.20
CA LYS A 16 -10.56 0.15 -10.99
C LYS A 16 -10.68 1.06 -9.76
N MET A 17 -11.61 2.00 -9.81
CA MET A 17 -11.99 2.76 -8.63
C MET A 17 -13.06 2.00 -7.86
N VAL A 18 -12.92 1.94 -6.54
CA VAL A 18 -13.88 1.33 -5.61
C VAL A 18 -14.68 2.44 -4.95
N VAL A 19 -15.98 2.49 -5.22
CA VAL A 19 -16.89 3.47 -4.61
C VAL A 19 -18.05 2.70 -4.00
N ASN A 20 -18.34 2.94 -2.72
CA ASN A 20 -19.35 2.20 -1.96
C ASN A 20 -19.18 0.67 -2.05
N GLY A 21 -17.93 0.19 -2.03
CA GLY A 21 -17.58 -1.22 -2.16
C GLY A 21 -17.64 -1.80 -3.58
N ILE A 22 -18.06 -1.01 -4.58
CA ILE A 22 -18.18 -1.47 -5.97
C ILE A 22 -16.98 -1.01 -6.78
N ALA A 23 -16.23 -1.97 -7.33
CA ALA A 23 -15.08 -1.70 -8.18
C ALA A 23 -15.47 -1.52 -9.66
N SER A 24 -15.15 -0.39 -10.27
CA SER A 24 -15.43 -0.12 -11.68
C SER A 24 -14.26 0.55 -12.41
N ALA A 25 -13.99 0.09 -13.64
CA ALA A 25 -13.05 0.74 -14.56
C ALA A 25 -13.68 1.93 -15.29
N ASP A 26 -15.02 2.08 -15.26
CA ASP A 26 -15.70 3.18 -15.97
C ASP A 26 -15.33 4.55 -15.41
N TYR A 27 -14.91 4.61 -14.14
CA TYR A 27 -14.46 5.83 -13.47
C TYR A 27 -12.98 6.13 -13.69
N MET A 28 -12.26 5.23 -14.37
CA MET A 28 -10.82 5.35 -14.60
C MET A 28 -10.53 5.71 -16.05
N ARG A 29 -9.52 6.55 -16.24
CA ARG A 29 -9.02 6.92 -17.56
C ARG A 29 -8.27 5.75 -18.18
N ALA A 30 -8.68 5.33 -19.37
CA ALA A 30 -7.94 4.36 -20.17
C ALA A 30 -6.65 5.00 -20.69
N SER A 31 -5.61 4.20 -20.93
CA SER A 31 -4.34 4.68 -21.47
C SER A 31 -3.82 3.72 -22.54
N THR A 32 -2.96 4.21 -23.43
CA THR A 32 -2.28 3.39 -24.44
C THR A 32 -1.18 2.52 -23.84
N GLN A 33 -0.79 2.75 -22.59
CA GLN A 33 0.22 1.95 -21.88
C GLN A 33 -0.38 0.82 -21.05
N GLY A 34 -1.71 0.69 -20.95
CA GLY A 34 -2.36 -0.43 -20.27
C GLY A 34 -1.80 -0.71 -18.86
N TYR A 35 -1.21 -1.90 -18.67
CA TYR A 35 -0.59 -2.32 -17.39
C TYR A 35 0.88 -1.90 -17.23
N GLN A 36 1.53 -1.41 -18.29
CA GLN A 36 2.96 -1.07 -18.26
C GLN A 36 3.23 0.15 -17.36
N PRO A 37 4.35 0.17 -16.61
CA PRO A 37 4.73 1.33 -15.82
C PRO A 37 5.11 2.53 -16.70
N GLN A 38 5.10 3.71 -16.10
CA GLN A 38 5.76 4.89 -16.64
C GLN A 38 7.21 4.94 -16.14
N ALA A 39 8.15 5.17 -17.06
CA ALA A 39 9.56 5.29 -16.73
C ALA A 39 9.85 6.61 -15.99
N ASN A 40 10.89 6.61 -15.16
CA ASN A 40 11.41 7.82 -14.51
C ASN A 40 11.82 8.94 -15.49
N THR A 41 12.23 8.60 -16.71
CA THR A 41 12.62 9.58 -17.72
C THR A 41 11.51 10.53 -18.15
N ILE A 42 10.24 10.18 -17.90
CA ILE A 42 9.10 11.00 -18.32
C ILE A 42 8.50 11.86 -17.20
N MET A 43 9.11 11.93 -16.00
CA MET A 43 8.58 12.70 -14.85
C MET A 43 8.37 14.20 -15.14
N THR A 44 9.11 14.76 -16.10
CA THR A 44 9.01 16.17 -16.52
C THR A 44 8.00 16.38 -17.66
N SER A 45 7.42 15.32 -18.21
CA SER A 45 6.43 15.38 -19.28
C SER A 45 5.00 15.53 -18.74
N ASN A 46 4.14 16.24 -19.49
CA ASN A 46 2.70 16.30 -19.19
C ASN A 46 2.03 14.91 -19.23
N THR A 47 2.57 13.97 -20.02
CA THR A 47 2.06 12.59 -20.09
C THR A 47 2.22 11.82 -18.77
N PHE A 48 3.04 12.32 -17.84
CA PHE A 48 3.22 11.75 -16.51
C PHE A 48 2.02 11.95 -15.56
N ARG A 49 1.15 12.93 -15.86
CA ARG A 49 0.00 13.28 -15.02
C ARG A 49 -0.96 12.10 -14.83
N CYS A 50 -1.48 11.57 -15.94
CA CYS A 50 -2.56 10.57 -15.92
C CYS A 50 -2.23 9.29 -16.70
N LYS A 51 -0.95 9.08 -17.01
CA LYS A 51 -0.41 8.07 -17.93
C LYS A 51 -0.40 8.47 -19.39
N THR A 52 0.59 7.99 -20.14
CA THR A 52 0.74 8.28 -21.56
C THR A 52 -0.48 7.79 -22.35
N GLY A 53 -1.02 8.67 -23.20
CA GLY A 53 -2.22 8.38 -24.00
C GLY A 53 -3.50 8.26 -23.17
N ALA A 54 -3.56 8.88 -21.99
CA ALA A 54 -4.76 8.89 -21.17
C ALA A 54 -5.96 9.50 -21.90
N GLN A 55 -7.10 8.81 -21.86
CA GLN A 55 -8.38 9.24 -22.37
C GLN A 55 -9.36 9.48 -21.22
N ALA A 56 -10.36 10.34 -21.42
CA ALA A 56 -11.40 10.57 -20.43
C ALA A 56 -12.06 9.26 -19.96
N ALA A 57 -12.39 9.20 -18.67
CA ALA A 57 -13.13 8.08 -18.14
C ALA A 57 -14.56 8.08 -18.69
N LYS A 58 -15.18 6.91 -18.80
CA LYS A 58 -16.56 6.77 -19.33
C LYS A 58 -17.58 7.46 -18.44
N LYS A 59 -17.32 7.53 -17.13
CA LYS A 59 -18.19 8.11 -16.10
C LYS A 59 -17.37 8.84 -15.05
N SER A 60 -18.03 9.71 -14.30
CA SER A 60 -17.50 10.28 -13.05
C SER A 60 -18.26 9.68 -11.87
N ALA A 61 -17.56 9.24 -10.84
CA ALA A 61 -18.21 8.71 -9.64
C ALA A 61 -18.68 9.85 -8.73
N ALA A 62 -19.97 9.89 -8.39
CA ALA A 62 -20.49 10.82 -7.39
C ALA A 62 -20.09 10.32 -5.98
N VAL A 63 -19.37 11.15 -5.22
CA VAL A 63 -18.86 10.80 -3.89
C VAL A 63 -19.12 11.94 -2.91
N ALA A 64 -19.68 11.63 -1.74
CA ALA A 64 -19.87 12.65 -0.71
C ALA A 64 -18.53 12.97 -0.04
N ALA A 65 -18.30 14.24 0.29
CA ALA A 65 -17.20 14.62 1.17
C ALA A 65 -17.31 13.84 2.51
N GLY A 66 -16.19 13.29 2.99
CA GLY A 66 -16.16 12.39 4.15
C GLY A 66 -16.31 10.91 3.83
N SER A 67 -16.70 10.54 2.61
CA SER A 67 -16.81 9.14 2.21
C SER A 67 -15.44 8.52 1.88
N SER A 68 -15.36 7.19 1.90
CA SER A 68 -14.15 6.46 1.49
C SER A 68 -14.22 6.10 0.01
N VAL A 69 -13.12 6.34 -0.70
CA VAL A 69 -12.90 5.91 -2.08
C VAL A 69 -11.68 4.99 -2.12
N GLY A 70 -11.74 3.95 -2.96
CA GLY A 70 -10.70 2.94 -3.08
C GLY A 70 -10.12 2.85 -4.49
N PHE A 71 -8.97 2.22 -4.63
CA PHE A 71 -8.47 1.72 -5.91
C PHE A 71 -7.96 0.30 -5.79
N GLN A 72 -8.20 -0.50 -6.81
CA GLN A 72 -7.66 -1.84 -6.94
C GLN A 72 -7.14 -2.04 -8.35
N MET A 73 -6.22 -2.98 -8.53
CA MET A 73 -5.72 -3.33 -9.86
C MET A 73 -6.84 -3.92 -10.73
N ASN A 74 -6.79 -3.62 -12.03
CA ASN A 74 -7.74 -4.17 -12.99
C ASN A 74 -7.33 -5.59 -13.43
N ALA A 75 -8.26 -6.34 -14.05
CA ALA A 75 -8.09 -7.73 -14.51
C ALA A 75 -7.50 -8.71 -13.48
N GLY A 76 -7.72 -8.50 -12.18
CA GLY A 76 -7.24 -9.41 -11.13
C GLY A 76 -5.73 -9.34 -10.88
N ALA A 77 -5.03 -8.37 -11.48
CA ALA A 77 -3.62 -8.16 -11.20
C ALA A 77 -3.38 -7.81 -9.72
N LYS A 78 -2.16 -8.05 -9.24
CA LYS A 78 -1.74 -7.74 -7.86
C LYS A 78 -0.53 -6.82 -7.91
N ILE A 79 -0.39 -5.96 -6.92
CA ILE A 79 0.83 -5.15 -6.74
C ILE A 79 1.89 -6.08 -6.16
N GLN A 80 2.89 -6.43 -6.98
CA GLN A 80 3.95 -7.38 -6.62
C GLN A 80 5.28 -6.68 -6.35
N HIS A 81 5.46 -5.45 -6.85
CA HIS A 81 6.69 -4.70 -6.65
C HIS A 81 6.70 -4.00 -5.28
N PRO A 82 7.86 -3.96 -4.61
CA PRO A 82 8.03 -3.19 -3.39
C PRO A 82 7.99 -1.70 -3.70
N GLY A 83 7.34 -0.96 -2.80
CA GLY A 83 7.36 0.49 -2.80
C GLY A 83 6.03 1.12 -2.34
N PRO A 84 6.01 2.44 -2.13
CA PRO A 84 4.87 3.11 -1.54
C PRO A 84 3.70 3.20 -2.52
N LEU A 85 2.54 3.48 -1.95
CA LEU A 85 1.32 3.86 -2.65
C LEU A 85 0.91 5.25 -2.17
N GLN A 86 0.53 6.10 -3.12
CA GLN A 86 0.14 7.47 -2.89
C GLN A 86 -1.12 7.80 -3.69
N VAL A 87 -1.92 8.73 -3.19
CA VAL A 87 -3.08 9.25 -3.92
C VAL A 87 -2.96 10.76 -3.99
N TRP A 88 -3.16 11.31 -5.19
CA TRP A 88 -3.20 12.74 -5.44
C TRP A 88 -4.58 13.16 -5.91
N MET A 89 -5.01 14.36 -5.57
CA MET A 89 -6.30 14.89 -5.99
C MET A 89 -6.16 16.29 -6.54
N SER A 90 -6.80 16.56 -7.69
CA SER A 90 -6.79 17.86 -8.34
C SER A 90 -8.20 18.30 -8.71
N LYS A 91 -8.59 19.50 -8.29
CA LYS A 91 -9.88 20.10 -8.65
C LYS A 91 -9.83 20.51 -10.12
N ALA A 92 -10.83 20.11 -10.90
CA ALA A 92 -10.94 20.51 -12.29
C ALA A 92 -11.28 22.00 -12.40
N THR A 93 -10.58 22.72 -13.27
CA THR A 93 -10.88 24.12 -13.62
C THR A 93 -11.77 24.24 -14.85
N GLY A 94 -12.23 23.11 -15.39
CA GLY A 94 -13.05 23.01 -16.59
C GLY A 94 -13.61 21.58 -16.73
N ASP A 95 -14.00 21.20 -17.94
CA ASP A 95 -14.63 19.91 -18.21
C ASP A 95 -13.68 18.73 -17.94
N LEU A 96 -14.16 17.72 -17.23
CA LEU A 96 -13.37 16.52 -16.90
C LEU A 96 -13.00 15.67 -18.11
N SER A 97 -13.60 15.87 -19.28
CA SER A 97 -13.20 15.18 -20.51
C SER A 97 -11.87 15.69 -21.06
N SER A 98 -11.54 16.96 -20.83
CA SER A 98 -10.36 17.63 -21.37
C SER A 98 -9.33 18.04 -20.30
N TYR A 99 -9.78 18.22 -19.05
CA TYR A 99 -8.89 18.51 -17.93
C TYR A 99 -7.88 17.37 -17.72
N ASP A 100 -6.59 17.67 -17.55
CA ASP A 100 -5.52 16.67 -17.52
C ASP A 100 -4.78 16.59 -16.18
N SER A 101 -5.32 17.21 -15.13
CA SER A 101 -4.69 17.36 -13.82
C SER A 101 -3.51 18.36 -13.78
N SER A 102 -3.48 19.33 -14.71
CA SER A 102 -2.52 20.45 -14.72
C SER A 102 -2.62 21.40 -13.52
N GLY A 103 -3.72 21.37 -12.77
CA GLY A 103 -3.93 22.16 -11.57
C GLY A 103 -3.18 21.65 -10.34
N ALA A 104 -3.39 22.35 -9.23
CA ALA A 104 -2.84 22.00 -7.93
C ALA A 104 -3.33 20.61 -7.47
N CYS A 105 -2.41 19.81 -6.95
CA CYS A 105 -2.65 18.46 -6.44
C CYS A 105 -2.32 18.38 -4.94
N PHE A 106 -3.11 17.63 -4.16
CA PHE A 106 -2.82 17.33 -2.75
C PHE A 106 -2.79 15.82 -2.49
N LYS A 107 -2.05 15.40 -1.45
CA LYS A 107 -1.70 13.99 -1.18
C LYS A 107 -2.54 13.36 -0.07
N GLY A 108 -2.98 12.12 -0.26
CA GLY A 108 -3.55 11.23 0.77
C GLY A 108 -2.60 10.08 1.15
N VAL A 109 -2.70 9.59 2.39
CA VAL A 109 -1.86 8.51 2.97
C VAL A 109 -2.61 7.16 2.98
N TYR A 110 -1.89 6.04 2.95
CA TYR A 110 -2.47 4.71 2.71
C TYR A 110 -1.70 3.47 3.28
N ASN A 111 -2.40 2.30 3.40
CA ASN A 111 -1.96 0.95 3.81
C ASN A 111 -2.55 -0.27 2.99
N LYS A 112 -1.71 -1.06 2.28
CA LYS A 112 -1.79 -2.40 1.56
C LYS A 112 -2.99 -2.88 0.67
N ASN A 113 -2.66 -3.34 -0.55
CA ASN A 113 -3.43 -4.00 -1.66
C ASN A 113 -4.73 -3.38 -2.22
N VAL A 114 -5.56 -2.71 -1.43
CA VAL A 114 -6.72 -1.92 -1.90
C VAL A 114 -6.57 -0.50 -1.38
N VAL A 115 -6.28 0.45 -2.27
CA VAL A 115 -5.94 1.84 -1.92
C VAL A 115 -7.16 2.62 -1.47
N THR A 116 -7.58 2.46 -0.21
CA THR A 116 -8.69 3.25 0.37
C THR A 116 -8.19 4.54 1.00
N PHE A 117 -8.87 5.64 0.71
CA PHE A 117 -8.64 6.95 1.33
C PHE A 117 -9.97 7.66 1.55
N THR A 118 -10.03 8.52 2.55
CA THR A 118 -11.22 9.31 2.88
C THR A 118 -11.17 10.67 2.21
N ILE A 119 -12.25 11.05 1.53
CA ILE A 119 -12.41 12.41 1.01
C ILE A 119 -12.54 13.36 2.20
N PRO A 120 -11.76 14.45 2.30
CA PRO A 120 -11.90 15.38 3.43
C PRO A 120 -13.33 15.97 3.47
N LYS A 121 -13.95 15.98 4.66
CA LYS A 121 -15.35 16.42 4.86
C LYS A 121 -15.61 17.86 4.44
N ASP A 122 -14.61 18.73 4.62
CA ASP A 122 -14.73 20.16 4.33
C ASP A 122 -14.28 20.52 2.90
N LEU A 123 -13.83 19.55 2.11
CA LEU A 123 -13.33 19.79 0.77
C LEU A 123 -14.46 20.35 -0.12
N ALA A 124 -14.14 21.40 -0.87
CA ALA A 124 -15.08 22.04 -1.76
C ALA A 124 -15.73 21.04 -2.74
N ALA A 125 -17.05 21.08 -2.88
CA ALA A 125 -17.76 20.30 -3.88
C ALA A 125 -17.28 20.65 -5.31
N GLY A 126 -17.45 19.71 -6.24
CA GLY A 126 -17.10 19.88 -7.65
C GLY A 126 -16.42 18.67 -8.25
N ASP A 127 -15.90 18.85 -9.46
CA ASP A 127 -15.26 17.79 -10.23
C ASP A 127 -13.76 17.70 -9.93
N TYR A 128 -13.26 16.48 -9.75
CA TYR A 128 -11.86 16.21 -9.41
C TYR A 128 -11.31 15.04 -10.22
N LEU A 129 -10.02 15.14 -10.54
CA LEU A 129 -9.21 13.97 -10.88
C LEU A 129 -8.51 13.44 -9.63
N VAL A 130 -8.54 12.12 -9.49
CA VAL A 130 -7.83 11.40 -8.43
C VAL A 130 -6.78 10.52 -9.07
N ARG A 131 -5.52 10.73 -8.74
CA ARG A 131 -4.37 10.02 -9.28
C ARG A 131 -3.80 9.07 -8.22
N PRO A 132 -4.22 7.80 -8.17
CA PRO A 132 -3.47 6.77 -7.48
C PRO A 132 -2.12 6.52 -8.17
N GLU A 133 -1.10 6.27 -7.38
CA GLU A 133 0.25 5.98 -7.85
C GLU A 133 0.92 4.97 -6.93
N HIS A 134 1.45 3.89 -7.52
CA HIS A 134 2.44 3.02 -6.88
C HIS A 134 3.82 3.34 -7.45
N LEU A 135 4.79 3.56 -6.57
CA LEU A 135 6.18 3.78 -6.94
C LEU A 135 6.92 2.46 -6.72
N ALA A 136 7.21 1.71 -7.79
CA ALA A 136 7.94 0.46 -7.69
C ALA A 136 9.45 0.73 -7.68
N LEU A 137 10.14 0.23 -6.66
CA LEU A 137 11.52 0.59 -6.32
C LEU A 137 12.50 -0.58 -6.42
N HIS A 138 12.11 -1.64 -7.11
CA HIS A 138 12.90 -2.87 -7.19
C HIS A 138 14.12 -2.77 -8.12
N LYS A 139 14.20 -1.73 -8.95
CA LYS A 139 15.28 -1.59 -9.94
C LYS A 139 16.31 -0.55 -9.52
N PRO A 140 17.61 -0.84 -9.65
CA PRO A 140 18.68 0.15 -9.48
C PRO A 140 18.60 1.30 -10.50
N SER A 141 18.04 1.05 -11.69
CA SER A 141 17.91 2.03 -12.78
C SER A 141 16.84 3.11 -12.53
N GLY A 142 16.11 3.01 -11.42
CA GLY A 142 15.19 4.04 -10.94
C GLY A 142 13.76 3.54 -10.74
N THR A 143 12.90 4.47 -10.32
CA THR A 143 11.50 4.18 -10.01
C THR A 143 10.66 3.89 -11.25
N GLU A 144 9.84 2.85 -11.17
CA GLU A 144 8.72 2.61 -12.08
C GLU A 144 7.42 3.18 -11.50
N PHE A 145 6.73 4.03 -12.26
CA PHE A 145 5.53 4.71 -11.80
C PHE A 145 4.28 4.02 -12.36
N TYR A 146 3.55 3.34 -11.48
CA TYR A 146 2.26 2.75 -11.77
C TYR A 146 1.18 3.75 -11.37
N SER A 147 0.96 4.76 -12.22
CA SER A 147 -0.05 5.78 -12.02
C SER A 147 -1.22 5.64 -12.98
N ASN A 148 -2.40 6.12 -12.57
CA ASN A 148 -3.56 6.29 -13.43
C ASN A 148 -4.44 7.41 -12.86
N CYS A 149 -5.43 7.90 -13.59
CA CYS A 149 -6.36 8.93 -13.10
C CYS A 149 -7.79 8.41 -13.11
N GLY A 150 -8.49 8.63 -12.01
CA GLY A 150 -9.92 8.44 -11.88
C GLY A 150 -10.68 9.76 -11.82
N GLN A 151 -11.95 9.73 -12.20
CA GLN A 151 -12.85 10.89 -12.22
C GLN A 151 -13.89 10.76 -11.12
N ILE A 152 -13.97 11.79 -10.26
CA ILE A 152 -15.00 11.89 -9.23
C ILE A 152 -15.69 13.25 -9.28
N LYS A 153 -16.94 13.27 -8.82
CA LYS A 153 -17.71 14.47 -8.52
C LYS A 153 -18.00 14.50 -7.03
N ILE A 154 -17.34 15.39 -6.31
CA ILE A 154 -17.52 15.56 -4.87
C ILE A 154 -18.81 16.33 -4.61
N THR A 155 -19.67 15.78 -3.76
CA THR A 155 -20.89 16.42 -3.25
C THR A 155 -20.73 16.80 -1.78
N GLY A 156 -21.49 17.79 -1.32
CA GLY A 156 -21.46 18.28 0.06
C GLY A 156 -21.43 19.80 0.13
N SER A 157 -21.39 20.34 1.36
CA SER A 157 -21.36 21.78 1.65
C SER A 157 -19.97 22.30 2.01
N GLY A 158 -18.93 21.48 1.86
CA GLY A 158 -17.55 21.89 2.08
C GLY A 158 -17.16 23.05 1.17
N THR A 159 -16.26 23.91 1.65
CA THR A 159 -15.78 25.09 0.91
C THR A 159 -14.26 25.22 0.92
N LYS A 160 -13.55 24.34 1.64
CA LYS A 160 -12.10 24.43 1.76
C LYS A 160 -11.42 24.00 0.46
N THR A 161 -10.41 24.77 0.09
CA THR A 161 -9.45 24.43 -0.97
C THR A 161 -8.09 24.20 -0.33
N PRO A 162 -7.41 23.08 -0.62
CA PRO A 162 -6.07 22.81 -0.10
C PRO A 162 -5.08 23.91 -0.49
N THR A 163 -4.30 24.37 0.48
CA THR A 163 -3.31 25.47 0.32
C THR A 163 -1.92 24.95 -0.01
N ALA A 164 -1.46 23.89 0.66
CA ALA A 164 -0.23 23.20 0.27
C ALA A 164 -0.54 22.29 -0.91
N THR A 165 0.06 22.56 -2.07
CA THR A 165 -0.26 21.85 -3.32
C THR A 165 1.00 21.60 -4.12
N ALA A 166 0.99 20.55 -4.93
CA ALA A 166 2.06 20.21 -5.85
C ALA A 166 1.51 20.05 -7.27
N LYS A 167 2.40 19.91 -8.26
CA LYS A 167 2.01 19.73 -9.67
C LYS A 167 2.73 18.55 -10.30
N PHE A 168 2.08 17.91 -11.25
CA PHE A 168 2.70 16.97 -12.18
C PHE A 168 2.71 17.62 -13.57
N PRO A 169 3.84 17.66 -14.29
CA PRO A 169 5.21 17.49 -13.77
C PRO A 169 5.58 18.57 -12.73
N GLY A 170 6.62 18.32 -11.93
CA GLY A 170 7.21 19.31 -11.02
C GLY A 170 7.36 18.88 -9.55
N VAL A 171 6.54 17.93 -9.07
CA VAL A 171 6.67 17.38 -7.72
C VAL A 171 7.81 16.37 -7.58
N TYR A 172 8.21 15.76 -8.70
CA TYR A 172 9.31 14.80 -8.78
C TYR A 172 10.34 15.25 -9.81
N ASP A 173 11.61 15.04 -9.47
CA ASP A 173 12.78 15.21 -10.32
C ASP A 173 13.79 14.07 -10.07
N SER A 174 14.95 14.12 -10.75
CA SER A 174 16.00 13.11 -10.59
C SER A 174 16.64 13.06 -9.20
N ASN A 175 16.49 14.12 -8.41
CA ASN A 175 17.11 14.27 -7.08
C ASN A 175 16.11 14.01 -5.94
N THR A 176 14.84 13.76 -6.27
CA THR A 176 13.79 13.58 -5.29
C THR A 176 14.08 12.34 -4.44
N ALA A 177 14.27 12.57 -3.14
CA ALA A 177 14.52 11.52 -2.17
C ALA A 177 13.41 10.47 -2.22
N GLY A 178 13.80 9.19 -2.24
CA GLY A 178 12.88 8.04 -2.33
C GLY A 178 12.53 7.58 -3.75
N LEU A 179 12.94 8.28 -4.82
CA LEU A 179 12.82 7.80 -6.21
C LEU A 179 14.04 7.01 -6.71
N SER A 180 15.13 7.04 -5.95
CA SER A 180 16.31 6.20 -6.11
C SER A 180 16.89 5.95 -4.70
N PRO A 181 16.33 5.00 -3.93
CA PRO A 181 16.78 4.76 -2.58
C PRO A 181 18.19 4.14 -2.60
N LYS A 182 19.23 4.98 -2.48
CA LYS A 182 20.58 4.53 -2.13
C LYS A 182 20.63 4.27 -0.63
N ASN A 183 20.75 3.01 -0.21
CA ASN A 183 21.15 2.58 1.15
C ASN A 183 20.47 3.32 2.33
N ALA A 184 19.20 3.71 2.18
CA ALA A 184 18.52 4.51 3.19
C ALA A 184 17.87 3.61 4.26
N LYS A 185 18.32 3.72 5.52
CA LYS A 185 17.71 3.04 6.69
C LYS A 185 16.25 3.44 6.95
N SER A 186 15.78 4.51 6.30
CA SER A 186 14.40 4.99 6.33
C SER A 186 13.99 5.45 4.93
N TYR A 187 12.80 5.09 4.47
CA TYR A 187 12.31 5.49 3.16
C TYR A 187 11.54 6.82 3.23
N PRO A 188 12.09 7.94 2.73
CA PRO A 188 11.32 9.17 2.60
C PRO A 188 10.31 8.97 1.47
N ILE A 189 9.01 8.99 1.78
CA ILE A 189 7.97 8.87 0.77
C ILE A 189 8.06 10.10 -0.17
N PRO A 190 8.38 9.95 -1.47
CA PRO A 190 8.56 11.08 -2.39
C PRO A 190 7.40 12.08 -2.35
N GLY A 191 7.70 13.37 -2.37
CA GLY A 191 6.70 14.43 -2.18
C GLY A 191 6.13 14.48 -0.76
N THR A 192 6.98 14.29 0.26
CA THR A 192 6.63 14.16 1.70
C THR A 192 6.42 15.44 2.48
N THR A 193 6.35 16.61 1.85
CA THR A 193 5.66 17.70 2.55
C THR A 193 4.20 17.26 2.65
N LEU A 194 3.85 16.60 3.76
CA LEU A 194 2.50 16.20 4.06
C LEU A 194 1.67 17.45 3.87
N VAL A 195 0.83 17.45 2.84
CA VAL A 195 -0.27 18.39 2.74
C VAL A 195 -1.27 17.91 3.78
N THR A 196 -0.94 18.09 5.06
CA THR A 196 -1.96 18.20 6.07
C THR A 196 -2.75 19.41 5.64
N CYS A 197 -4.00 19.19 5.22
CA CYS A 197 -4.97 20.24 5.37
C CYS A 197 -4.90 20.59 6.87
N GLU A 198 -4.26 21.69 7.25
CA GLU A 198 -4.34 22.17 8.62
C GLU A 198 -5.81 22.53 8.85
N LEU A 199 -6.57 21.54 9.31
CA LEU A 199 -7.84 21.74 9.97
C LEU A 199 -7.48 22.19 11.38
N SER A 200 -7.27 23.49 11.57
CA SER A 200 -7.39 24.05 12.90
C SER A 200 -8.79 23.72 13.41
N LEU A 201 -8.86 23.07 14.57
CA LEU A 201 -10.08 23.02 15.36
C LEU A 201 -10.08 24.29 16.21
N PRO A 202 -10.93 25.30 15.95
CA PRO A 202 -11.22 26.28 16.98
C PRO A 202 -12.19 25.63 17.98
N MET A 203 -11.69 25.39 19.20
CA MET A 203 -12.52 25.20 20.38
C MET A 203 -13.51 26.37 20.50
N SER A 204 -14.75 25.99 20.73
CA SER A 204 -15.93 26.79 21.04
C SER A 204 -15.70 28.01 21.93
N ARG A 205 -16.23 29.17 21.51
CA ARG A 205 -16.90 30.15 22.39
C ARG A 205 -18.07 30.80 21.66
N ILE A 206 -19.27 30.31 21.93
CA ILE A 206 -20.51 31.04 21.68
C ILE A 206 -20.94 31.64 23.02
N THR A 207 -21.04 32.96 23.10
CA THR A 207 -22.08 33.63 23.89
C THR A 207 -22.44 34.93 23.19
N ARG A 208 -23.57 34.91 22.48
CA ARG A 208 -24.33 36.10 22.08
C ARG A 208 -25.46 36.25 23.09
N GLY A 209 -25.57 37.42 23.71
CA GLY A 209 -26.75 37.82 24.46
C GLY A 209 -27.90 38.23 23.53
N MET A 210 -29.13 38.01 23.99
CA MET A 210 -30.27 38.96 24.02
C MET A 210 -31.63 38.23 23.96
N ARG A 211 -32.41 38.48 25.02
CA ARG A 211 -33.85 38.77 25.14
C ARG A 211 -34.92 37.93 24.39
N SER A 212 -35.72 37.24 25.22
CA SER A 212 -37.19 37.35 25.44
C SER A 212 -38.14 37.58 24.26
N ALA A 213 -39.09 36.65 24.10
CA ALA A 213 -40.53 36.92 23.93
C ALA A 213 -41.33 35.64 24.30
N GLU A 214 -42.47 35.83 24.98
CA GLU A 214 -43.38 34.85 25.60
C GLU A 214 -43.89 33.74 24.65
N ASP A 215 -43.89 32.47 25.09
CA ASP A 215 -44.97 31.69 25.72
C ASP A 215 -46.20 31.38 24.83
N GLN A 216 -46.22 30.17 24.30
CA GLN A 216 -47.45 29.40 24.10
C GLN A 216 -47.21 27.99 24.64
N GLN A 217 -47.79 27.73 25.82
CA GLN A 217 -47.83 26.43 26.44
C GLN A 217 -48.81 25.52 25.69
N ASP A 218 -48.28 24.70 24.79
CA ASP A 218 -48.94 23.50 24.30
C ASP A 218 -48.04 22.28 24.59
N ASN A 219 -48.68 21.13 24.85
CA ASN A 219 -48.11 19.87 25.34
C ASN A 219 -47.09 19.19 24.40
N ALA A 220 -46.20 19.94 23.75
CA ALA A 220 -45.18 19.45 22.83
C ALA A 220 -44.14 18.56 23.51
N PHE A 221 -43.94 18.66 24.83
CA PHE A 221 -42.91 17.87 25.53
C PHE A 221 -43.16 16.36 25.55
N PHE A 222 -44.43 15.91 25.55
CA PHE A 222 -44.79 14.49 25.68
C PHE A 222 -45.36 13.89 24.40
N THR A 223 -44.89 14.35 23.24
CA THR A 223 -45.22 13.67 21.98
C THR A 223 -44.41 12.37 21.87
N PRO A 224 -44.96 11.30 21.26
CA PRO A 224 -44.22 10.05 21.02
C PRO A 224 -42.89 10.30 20.28
N LEU A 225 -42.87 11.29 19.40
CA LEU A 225 -41.69 11.70 18.67
C LEU A 225 -40.62 12.33 19.58
N ASN A 226 -41.02 13.19 20.53
CA ASN A 226 -40.08 13.81 21.47
C ASN A 226 -39.58 12.83 22.53
N ILE A 227 -40.39 11.84 22.92
CA ILE A 227 -39.95 10.72 23.78
C ILE A 227 -38.89 9.89 23.03
N LEU A 228 -39.12 9.58 21.75
CA LEU A 228 -38.14 8.86 20.93
C LEU A 228 -36.82 9.65 20.81
N PHE A 229 -36.90 10.96 20.57
CA PHE A 229 -35.70 11.80 20.53
C PHE A 229 -34.97 11.84 21.87
N LEU A 230 -35.69 11.87 22.99
CA LEU A 230 -35.10 11.86 24.33
C LEU A 230 -34.41 10.52 24.63
N LEU A 231 -35.00 9.39 24.23
CA LEU A 231 -34.38 8.07 24.36
C LEU A 231 -33.12 7.93 23.50
N VAL A 232 -33.15 8.40 22.25
CA VAL A 232 -31.98 8.39 21.35
C VAL A 232 -30.87 9.30 21.90
N ASN A 233 -31.23 10.46 22.44
CA ASN A 233 -30.25 11.38 23.02
C ASN A 233 -29.60 10.79 24.28
N LEU A 234 -30.40 10.22 25.20
CA LEU A 234 -29.89 9.52 26.39
C LEU A 234 -29.02 8.31 26.02
N TYR A 235 -29.41 7.54 25.02
CA TYR A 235 -28.59 6.42 24.53
C TYR A 235 -27.27 6.90 23.93
N THR A 236 -27.27 8.00 23.18
CA THR A 236 -26.06 8.58 22.60
C THR A 236 -25.13 9.11 23.69
N ILE A 237 -25.66 9.83 24.68
CA ILE A 237 -24.90 10.29 25.86
C ILE A 237 -24.31 9.09 26.60
N TYR A 238 -25.08 8.04 26.80
CA TYR A 238 -24.60 6.82 27.44
C TYR A 238 -23.48 6.15 26.64
N VAL A 239 -23.57 6.05 25.32
CA VAL A 239 -22.50 5.51 24.48
C VAL A 239 -21.24 6.38 24.51
N LEU A 240 -21.39 7.71 24.59
CA LEU A 240 -20.28 8.65 24.67
C LEU A 240 -19.61 8.68 26.04
N LEU A 241 -20.36 8.42 27.12
CA LEU A 241 -19.86 8.43 28.49
C LEU A 241 -19.49 7.04 29.03
N ARG A 242 -19.81 5.97 28.31
CA ARG A 242 -19.36 4.61 28.65
C ARG A 242 -17.83 4.58 28.59
N PRO A 243 -17.14 4.26 29.70
CA PRO A 243 -15.69 4.10 29.67
C PRO A 243 -15.32 3.02 28.67
N THR A 244 -14.40 3.32 27.75
CA THR A 244 -13.78 2.28 26.93
C THR A 244 -12.99 1.35 27.84
N PRO A 245 -13.08 0.02 27.66
CA PRO A 245 -12.19 -0.88 28.36
C PRO A 245 -10.74 -0.49 28.04
N PRO A 246 -9.83 -0.58 29.02
CA PRO A 246 -8.45 -0.18 28.82
C PRO A 246 -7.86 -0.94 27.62
N PRO A 247 -7.09 -0.27 26.75
CA PRO A 247 -6.44 -0.94 25.63
C PRO A 247 -5.57 -2.06 26.16
N VAL A 248 -5.86 -3.29 25.75
CA VAL A 248 -4.96 -4.43 25.97
C VAL A 248 -3.76 -4.18 25.07
N LEU A 249 -2.62 -3.83 25.67
CA LEU A 249 -1.38 -3.68 24.91
C LEU A 249 -1.09 -5.03 24.22
N PRO A 250 -0.70 -5.02 22.92
CA PRO A 250 -0.17 -6.22 22.30
C PRO A 250 0.95 -6.74 23.18
N LYS A 251 0.89 -8.02 23.55
CA LYS A 251 2.01 -8.68 24.22
C LYS A 251 3.23 -8.47 23.32
N GLU A 252 4.25 -7.80 23.84
CA GLU A 252 5.48 -7.58 23.06
C GLU A 252 5.96 -8.94 22.55
N PRO A 253 6.32 -9.04 21.25
CA PRO A 253 6.87 -10.28 20.73
C PRO A 253 8.05 -10.69 21.61
N ALA A 254 8.10 -11.96 22.01
CA ALA A 254 9.17 -12.45 22.86
C ALA A 254 10.52 -12.10 22.22
N ALA A 255 11.46 -11.61 23.03
CA ALA A 255 12.80 -11.28 22.56
C ALA A 255 13.42 -12.51 21.86
N THR A 256 13.63 -12.40 20.55
CA THR A 256 14.29 -13.44 19.75
C THR A 256 15.77 -13.43 20.09
N VAL A 257 16.18 -14.38 20.93
CA VAL A 257 17.58 -14.65 21.22
C VAL A 257 18.22 -15.24 19.97
N PHE A 258 19.33 -14.67 19.53
CA PHE A 258 20.13 -15.23 18.44
C PHE A 258 20.63 -16.63 18.83
N ARG A 259 20.40 -17.64 17.99
CA ARG A 259 20.74 -19.03 18.25
C ARG A 259 21.66 -19.61 17.18
N VAL A 260 22.48 -20.58 17.57
CA VAL A 260 23.17 -21.44 16.61
C VAL A 260 22.25 -22.61 16.30
N PHE A 261 22.00 -22.85 15.02
CA PHE A 261 21.24 -23.98 14.53
C PHE A 261 22.17 -24.91 13.78
N ASN A 262 21.83 -26.18 13.79
CA ASN A 262 22.29 -27.21 12.86
C ASN A 262 21.08 -27.72 12.05
N PRO A 263 21.26 -28.54 10.99
CA PRO A 263 20.13 -29.04 10.19
C PRO A 263 19.04 -29.72 11.02
N ARG A 264 19.39 -30.48 12.07
CA ARG A 264 18.43 -31.17 12.94
C ARG A 264 17.60 -30.24 13.79
N THR A 265 18.22 -29.20 14.34
CA THR A 265 17.57 -28.22 15.22
C THR A 265 16.80 -27.17 14.43
N LEU A 266 17.14 -26.95 13.16
CA LEU A 266 16.39 -26.07 12.26
C LEU A 266 15.14 -26.75 11.69
N LEU A 267 15.20 -28.06 11.43
CA LEU A 267 14.13 -28.83 10.78
C LEU A 267 12.73 -28.67 11.38
N PRO A 268 12.52 -28.56 12.72
CA PRO A 268 11.18 -28.43 13.30
C PRO A 268 10.46 -27.11 12.96
N PHE A 269 11.17 -26.10 12.45
CA PHE A 269 10.63 -24.77 12.20
C PHE A 269 10.00 -24.65 10.80
N THR A 270 9.05 -25.53 10.50
CA THR A 270 8.34 -25.58 9.21
C THR A 270 7.05 -24.75 9.19
N GLY A 271 6.60 -24.28 10.35
CA GLY A 271 5.28 -23.68 10.51
C GLY A 271 4.17 -24.64 10.89
N GLU A 272 4.42 -25.95 10.91
CA GLU A 272 3.46 -26.93 11.40
C GLU A 272 3.26 -26.82 12.92
N ASN A 273 2.10 -27.25 13.43
CA ASN A 273 1.79 -27.25 14.87
C ASN A 273 1.97 -25.88 15.55
N ASP A 274 1.63 -24.79 14.84
CA ASP A 274 1.80 -23.40 15.28
C ASP A 274 3.25 -22.98 15.59
N MET A 275 4.24 -23.77 15.15
CA MET A 275 5.65 -23.39 15.25
C MET A 275 5.97 -22.19 14.34
N PRO A 276 7.00 -21.40 14.67
CA PRO A 276 7.58 -20.43 13.75
C PRO A 276 8.12 -21.12 12.48
N ILE A 277 8.29 -20.33 11.42
CA ILE A 277 8.86 -20.79 10.15
C ILE A 277 10.24 -20.19 9.99
N TYR A 278 11.28 -21.03 10.04
CA TYR A 278 12.67 -20.62 9.85
C TYR A 278 13.25 -21.27 8.60
N LEU A 279 14.18 -20.60 7.94
CA LEU A 279 15.02 -21.20 6.90
C LEU A 279 16.36 -20.49 6.85
N ALA A 280 17.40 -21.18 6.38
CA ALA A 280 18.72 -20.62 6.25
C ALA A 280 19.00 -20.16 4.82
N VAL A 281 19.69 -19.03 4.68
CA VAL A 281 20.26 -18.55 3.42
C VAL A 281 21.70 -18.12 3.72
N ARG A 282 22.66 -18.73 3.01
CA ARG A 282 24.11 -18.52 3.19
C ARG A 282 24.56 -18.60 4.65
N GLY A 283 24.06 -19.61 5.36
CA GLY A 283 24.40 -19.84 6.76
C GLY A 283 23.73 -18.90 7.77
N ARG A 284 22.86 -17.97 7.35
CA ARG A 284 22.07 -17.11 8.25
C ARG A 284 20.65 -17.63 8.35
N VAL A 285 20.11 -17.73 9.56
CA VAL A 285 18.76 -18.26 9.81
C VAL A 285 17.76 -17.11 9.99
N PHE A 286 16.72 -17.10 9.17
CA PHE A 286 15.71 -16.05 9.12
C PHE A 286 14.36 -16.52 9.66
N ASP A 287 13.68 -15.67 10.42
CA ASP A 287 12.28 -15.86 10.81
C ASP A 287 11.33 -15.36 9.72
N VAL A 288 10.83 -16.30 8.92
CA VAL A 288 9.89 -16.05 7.82
C VAL A 288 8.44 -16.30 8.22
N SER A 289 8.11 -16.34 9.52
CA SER A 289 6.75 -16.60 10.01
C SER A 289 5.71 -15.59 9.47
N HIS A 290 6.12 -14.33 9.27
CA HIS A 290 5.28 -13.30 8.64
C HIS A 290 4.94 -13.60 7.17
N GLY A 291 5.73 -14.46 6.52
CA GLY A 291 5.55 -14.97 5.18
C GLY A 291 4.87 -16.34 5.12
N ARG A 292 4.10 -16.74 6.14
CA ARG A 292 3.47 -18.07 6.26
C ARG A 292 2.72 -18.55 5.01
N ASN A 293 2.08 -17.66 4.25
CA ASN A 293 1.41 -18.04 2.99
C ASN A 293 2.37 -18.48 1.86
N PHE A 294 3.67 -18.19 2.00
CA PHE A 294 4.72 -18.53 1.04
C PHE A 294 5.59 -19.68 1.53
N TYR A 295 6.07 -19.59 2.78
CA TYR A 295 7.05 -20.51 3.37
C TYR A 295 6.42 -21.52 4.33
N GLY A 296 5.19 -21.31 4.78
CA GLY A 296 4.50 -22.23 5.66
C GLY A 296 3.81 -23.37 4.89
N PRO A 297 3.18 -24.31 5.60
CA PRO A 297 2.56 -25.50 4.99
C PRO A 297 1.61 -25.14 3.84
N GLY A 298 1.82 -25.77 2.67
CA GLY A 298 1.04 -25.54 1.45
C GLY A 298 1.44 -24.29 0.65
N GLY A 299 2.43 -23.53 1.09
CA GLY A 299 2.99 -22.40 0.36
C GLY A 299 3.96 -22.84 -0.76
N PRO A 300 4.15 -22.00 -1.80
CA PRO A 300 5.03 -22.31 -2.94
C PRO A 300 6.52 -22.52 -2.58
N TYR A 301 6.98 -22.02 -1.42
CA TYR A 301 8.36 -22.13 -0.93
C TYR A 301 8.44 -22.97 0.35
N SER A 302 7.43 -23.81 0.62
CA SER A 302 7.32 -24.58 1.86
C SER A 302 8.40 -25.66 2.01
N ASN A 303 8.96 -26.14 0.90
CA ASN A 303 10.05 -27.11 0.86
C ASN A 303 11.34 -26.61 1.54
N PHE A 304 11.57 -25.30 1.57
CA PHE A 304 12.73 -24.68 2.21
C PHE A 304 12.58 -24.48 3.72
N ALA A 305 11.37 -24.62 4.25
CA ALA A 305 11.11 -24.41 5.66
C ALA A 305 11.86 -25.47 6.50
N GLY A 306 12.56 -25.02 7.53
CA GLY A 306 13.41 -25.84 8.38
C GLY A 306 14.75 -26.25 7.77
N ARG A 307 15.16 -25.72 6.61
CA ARG A 307 16.34 -26.19 5.87
C ARG A 307 17.26 -25.05 5.42
N ASP A 308 18.44 -25.42 4.92
CA ASP A 308 19.25 -24.51 4.11
C ASP A 308 18.66 -24.40 2.70
N ALA A 309 18.19 -23.21 2.36
CA ALA A 309 17.56 -22.90 1.09
C ALA A 309 18.55 -22.43 0.02
N SER A 310 19.83 -22.28 0.36
CA SER A 310 20.81 -21.55 -0.45
C SER A 310 20.94 -22.07 -1.88
N ARG A 311 21.17 -23.38 -2.08
CA ARG A 311 21.34 -23.95 -3.42
C ARG A 311 20.06 -23.88 -4.24
N GLY A 312 18.92 -24.25 -3.66
CA GLY A 312 17.61 -24.16 -4.35
C GLY A 312 17.27 -22.74 -4.77
N LEU A 313 17.54 -21.73 -3.92
CA LEU A 313 17.33 -20.33 -4.26
C LEU A 313 18.30 -19.82 -5.34
N ALA A 314 19.56 -20.26 -5.31
CA ALA A 314 20.56 -19.91 -6.31
C ALA A 314 20.19 -20.43 -7.71
N LEU A 315 19.71 -21.68 -7.78
CA LEU A 315 19.33 -22.35 -9.03
C LEU A 315 17.88 -22.09 -9.44
N GLY A 316 17.07 -21.48 -8.56
CA GLY A 316 15.63 -21.34 -8.76
C GLY A 316 14.89 -22.68 -8.82
N SER A 317 15.44 -23.72 -8.18
CA SER A 317 14.86 -25.08 -8.15
C SER A 317 14.28 -25.41 -6.78
N PHE A 318 13.22 -26.21 -6.80
CA PHE A 318 12.50 -26.71 -5.63
C PHE A 318 12.64 -28.23 -5.48
N ASP A 319 13.46 -28.85 -6.34
CA ASP A 319 13.69 -30.29 -6.36
C ASP A 319 14.35 -30.75 -5.06
N GLU A 320 14.06 -31.98 -4.63
CA GLU A 320 14.52 -32.51 -3.34
C GLU A 320 16.05 -32.64 -3.26
N ASP A 321 16.71 -32.86 -4.39
CA ASP A 321 18.17 -32.96 -4.51
C ASP A 321 18.89 -31.62 -4.29
N MET A 322 18.15 -30.50 -4.29
CA MET A 322 18.65 -29.16 -3.97
C MET A 322 18.49 -28.81 -2.49
N LEU A 323 17.90 -29.70 -1.70
CA LEU A 323 17.68 -29.53 -0.26
C LEU A 323 18.76 -30.28 0.54
N THR A 324 18.94 -29.88 1.80
CA THR A 324 19.81 -30.62 2.73
C THR A 324 19.25 -32.02 2.99
N GLU A 325 19.73 -33.03 2.26
CA GLU A 325 19.34 -34.44 2.44
C GLU A 325 20.02 -35.06 3.66
N ASP A 326 21.36 -34.96 3.72
CA ASP A 326 22.15 -35.46 4.85
C ASP A 326 22.21 -34.41 5.96
N LEU A 327 21.46 -34.65 7.05
CA LEU A 327 21.38 -33.74 8.19
C LEU A 327 22.60 -33.82 9.11
N ASP A 328 23.42 -34.87 9.01
CA ASP A 328 24.65 -35.07 9.79
C ASP A 328 25.91 -34.76 8.97
N GLY A 329 25.78 -34.66 7.66
CA GLY A 329 26.85 -34.34 6.72
C GLY A 329 27.29 -32.87 6.78
N PRO A 330 28.34 -32.53 6.00
CA PRO A 330 28.76 -31.15 5.84
C PRO A 330 27.66 -30.32 5.20
N LEU A 331 27.58 -29.04 5.57
CA LEU A 331 26.74 -28.09 4.86
C LEU A 331 27.21 -27.96 3.41
N ASP A 332 26.27 -27.71 2.52
CA ASP A 332 26.54 -27.48 1.12
C ASP A 332 27.53 -26.32 0.93
N PRO A 333 28.70 -26.55 0.33
CA PRO A 333 29.70 -25.50 0.15
C PRO A 333 29.32 -24.50 -0.96
N LEU A 334 28.21 -24.73 -1.67
CA LEU A 334 27.73 -23.95 -2.81
C LEU A 334 28.72 -23.95 -3.98
N GLU A 335 29.53 -25.00 -4.08
CA GLU A 335 30.42 -25.23 -5.21
C GLU A 335 29.61 -25.54 -6.49
N GLY A 336 30.19 -25.15 -7.64
CA GLY A 336 29.59 -25.37 -8.95
C GLY A 336 28.52 -24.35 -9.35
N LEU A 337 28.21 -23.35 -8.52
CA LEU A 337 27.38 -22.22 -8.92
C LEU A 337 28.15 -21.28 -9.85
N GLY A 338 27.53 -20.90 -10.97
CA GLY A 338 28.06 -19.90 -11.87
C GLY A 338 27.80 -18.47 -11.38
N PRO A 339 28.29 -17.47 -12.13
CA PRO A 339 28.16 -16.06 -11.74
C PRO A 339 26.70 -15.62 -11.57
N ASP A 340 25.81 -16.09 -12.45
CA ASP A 340 24.40 -15.72 -12.44
C ASP A 340 23.67 -16.34 -11.24
N GLU A 341 23.97 -17.60 -10.89
CA GLU A 341 23.39 -18.25 -9.70
C GLU A 341 23.90 -17.60 -8.39
N ILE A 342 25.16 -17.17 -8.37
CA ILE A 342 25.73 -16.44 -7.22
C ILE A 342 25.04 -15.07 -7.06
N GLU A 343 24.84 -14.34 -8.16
CA GLU A 343 24.12 -13.06 -8.14
C GLU A 343 22.66 -13.26 -7.69
N ALA A 344 21.99 -14.30 -8.18
CA ALA A 344 20.63 -14.64 -7.75
C ALA A 344 20.59 -14.93 -6.23
N LEU A 345 21.53 -15.73 -5.72
CA LEU A 345 21.60 -16.06 -4.30
C LEU A 345 21.90 -14.84 -3.42
N GLN A 346 22.78 -13.94 -3.88
CA GLN A 346 23.05 -12.67 -3.19
C GLN A 346 21.78 -11.79 -3.13
N GLY A 347 21.05 -11.68 -4.24
CA GLY A 347 19.78 -10.96 -4.29
C GLY A 347 18.73 -11.55 -3.34
N TRP A 348 18.68 -12.88 -3.21
CA TRP A 348 17.83 -13.55 -2.22
C TRP A 348 18.25 -13.25 -0.79
N GLU A 349 19.54 -13.32 -0.45
CA GLU A 349 20.06 -12.97 0.87
C GLU A 349 19.69 -11.52 1.26
N GLU A 350 19.92 -10.56 0.36
CA GLU A 350 19.59 -9.15 0.59
C GLU A 350 18.08 -8.93 0.80
N ASN A 351 17.25 -9.61 0.00
CA ASN A 351 15.80 -9.55 0.14
C ASN A 351 15.34 -10.10 1.49
N PHE A 352 15.92 -11.22 1.95
CA PHE A 352 15.62 -11.80 3.26
C PHE A 352 16.08 -10.89 4.40
N ASP A 353 17.29 -10.35 4.34
CA ASP A 353 17.83 -9.40 5.33
C ASP A 353 16.96 -8.15 5.48
N SER A 354 16.42 -7.65 4.36
CA SER A 354 15.55 -6.47 4.36
C SER A 354 14.16 -6.71 4.97
N LYS A 355 13.70 -7.97 5.02
CA LYS A 355 12.29 -8.31 5.27
C LYS A 355 12.07 -9.14 6.53
N TYR A 356 13.03 -9.98 6.90
CA TYR A 356 12.90 -10.96 7.96
C TYR A 356 13.99 -10.77 9.00
N LEU A 357 13.64 -11.12 10.24
CA LEU A 357 14.58 -11.03 11.33
C LEU A 357 15.56 -12.18 11.27
N VAL A 358 16.85 -11.89 11.45
CA VAL A 358 17.88 -12.91 11.60
C VAL A 358 17.83 -13.42 13.03
N VAL A 359 17.44 -14.68 13.19
CA VAL A 359 17.30 -15.34 14.50
C VAL A 359 18.46 -16.27 14.82
N GLY A 360 19.39 -16.45 13.89
CA GLY A 360 20.55 -17.29 14.14
C GLY A 360 21.51 -17.44 12.97
N ARG A 361 22.45 -18.38 13.14
CA ARG A 361 23.31 -18.91 12.08
C ARG A 361 23.17 -20.43 12.00
N LEU A 362 23.39 -20.99 10.83
CA LEU A 362 23.40 -22.42 10.58
C LEU A 362 24.86 -22.92 10.53
N THR A 363 25.16 -23.98 11.27
CA THR A 363 26.46 -24.68 11.27
C THR A 363 26.23 -26.17 10.99
N ALA A 364 27.27 -26.88 10.58
CA ALA A 364 27.23 -28.34 10.54
C ALA A 364 27.06 -28.91 11.96
N VAL A 365 26.57 -30.16 12.04
CA VAL A 365 26.48 -30.87 13.33
C VAL A 365 27.87 -31.00 13.94
N GLY A 366 28.03 -30.57 15.20
CA GLY A 366 29.32 -30.62 15.91
C GLY A 366 30.20 -29.37 15.80
N ASP A 367 29.82 -28.39 14.96
CA ASP A 367 30.54 -27.12 14.79
C ASP A 367 29.87 -25.94 15.52
N GLU A 368 28.94 -26.22 16.44
CA GLU A 368 28.07 -25.23 17.07
C GLU A 368 28.81 -24.19 17.94
N GLU A 369 29.96 -24.59 18.52
CA GLU A 369 30.80 -23.76 19.41
C GLU A 369 31.94 -23.01 18.70
N LYS A 370 32.15 -23.23 17.39
CA LYS A 370 33.17 -22.53 16.59
C LYS A 370 32.65 -21.18 16.10
#